data_AF-A0A4Y6PZ47-F1
#
_entry.id   AF-A0A4Y6PZ47-F1
#
_cell.length_a   1.000
_cell.length_b   1.000
_cell.length_c   1.000
_cell.angle_alpha   90.00
_cell.angle_beta   90.00
_cell.angle_gamma   90.00
#
_symmetry.space_group_name_H-M   'P 1'
#
loop_
_entity.id
_entity.type
_entity.pdbx_description
1 polymer ?
#
loop_
_entity_poly.entity_id
_entity_poly.type
_entity_poly.pdbx_seq_one_letter_code
_entity_poly.pdbx_strand_id
1 'polypeptide(L)'
;MAFDLLSRRFLLTALLVTLCSVGLVACAGQQKVPKAQPMPAGKNFTGVWYSPQFEHMHLRQTGDKVSGIFTYEEGGTIEGEVDGNLLVFKWIEPGSKEKAKRTMKGRGYLQLVQDGEMTKLKGEWGYNEQATGGGPWTAEWVRELEPEDPLTLEDLEAQRD
;
A
#
# COMPACT_ATOMS: atom_id res chain seq x y z
N MET A 1 51.22 -61.56 -20.38
CA MET A 1 49.99 -60.77 -20.32
C MET A 1 50.36 -59.33 -20.61
N ALA A 2 49.72 -58.76 -21.61
CA ALA A 2 50.13 -57.56 -22.32
C ALA A 2 50.02 -56.28 -21.47
N PHE A 3 51.03 -55.42 -21.62
CA PHE A 3 50.97 -54.00 -21.32
C PHE A 3 50.14 -53.33 -22.42
N ASP A 4 48.88 -52.99 -22.13
CA ASP A 4 48.02 -52.28 -23.07
C ASP A 4 47.82 -50.82 -22.66
N LEU A 5 48.60 -49.94 -23.30
CA LEU A 5 48.07 -48.98 -24.26
C LEU A 5 46.64 -48.44 -24.01
N LEU A 6 46.39 -47.73 -22.90
CA LEU A 6 45.32 -46.72 -22.91
C LEU A 6 45.69 -45.45 -22.11
N SER A 7 46.99 -45.21 -21.97
CA SER A 7 47.56 -43.88 -21.77
C SER A 7 47.33 -43.05 -23.03
N ARG A 8 46.32 -42.14 -23.02
CA ARG A 8 46.17 -40.92 -23.87
C ARG A 8 44.74 -40.47 -24.19
N ARG A 9 43.68 -41.00 -23.59
CA ARG A 9 42.31 -40.60 -23.99
C ARG A 9 41.35 -40.09 -22.92
N PHE A 10 41.77 -39.94 -21.67
CA PHE A 10 40.93 -39.31 -20.64
C PHE A 10 41.58 -38.08 -20.00
N LEU A 11 42.31 -37.31 -20.80
CA LEU A 11 42.86 -36.00 -20.45
C LEU A 11 42.02 -34.84 -21.03
N LEU A 12 40.80 -35.10 -21.52
CA LEU A 12 39.98 -34.13 -22.27
C LEU A 12 38.48 -34.17 -21.92
N THR A 13 38.13 -34.29 -20.63
CA THR A 13 36.73 -34.18 -20.17
C THR A 13 36.64 -33.52 -18.79
N ALA A 14 37.47 -32.51 -18.54
CA ALA A 14 37.46 -31.74 -17.29
C ALA A 14 37.26 -30.23 -17.52
N LEU A 15 36.70 -29.83 -18.67
CA LEU A 15 36.57 -28.43 -19.04
C LEU A 15 35.35 -28.20 -19.93
N LEU A 16 34.13 -28.33 -19.40
CA LEU A 16 32.89 -27.72 -19.93
C LEU A 16 31.71 -28.16 -19.05
N VAL A 17 31.36 -27.40 -18.01
CA VAL A 17 30.00 -27.03 -17.54
C VAL A 17 30.22 -26.20 -16.26
N THR A 18 30.81 -25.02 -16.42
CA THR A 18 30.95 -24.02 -15.33
C THR A 18 30.55 -22.67 -15.90
N LEU A 19 29.30 -22.52 -16.35
CA LEU A 19 28.80 -21.23 -16.82
C LEU A 19 27.29 -21.10 -16.60
N CYS A 20 26.91 -19.94 -16.06
CA CYS A 20 25.56 -19.44 -15.81
C CYS A 20 24.85 -19.84 -14.50
N SER A 21 25.52 -19.63 -13.38
CA SER A 21 24.86 -19.27 -12.10
C SER A 21 24.91 -17.75 -11.91
N VAL A 22 24.29 -16.97 -12.80
CA VAL A 22 24.10 -15.53 -12.56
C VAL A 22 22.73 -15.36 -11.93
N GLY A 23 22.73 -15.29 -10.59
CA GLY A 23 21.56 -15.03 -9.79
C GLY A 23 20.97 -13.67 -10.12
N LEU A 24 19.72 -13.65 -10.58
CA LEU A 24 18.85 -12.51 -10.39
C LEU A 24 18.25 -12.62 -8.97
N VAL A 25 19.09 -12.40 -7.95
CA VAL A 25 18.59 -11.95 -6.66
C VAL A 25 18.23 -10.48 -6.86
N ALA A 26 17.05 -10.25 -7.45
CA ALA A 26 16.39 -8.97 -7.29
C ALA A 26 16.05 -8.88 -5.80
N CYS A 27 16.95 -8.28 -5.03
CA CYS A 27 16.57 -7.70 -3.75
C CYS A 27 15.47 -6.70 -4.07
N ALA A 28 14.22 -7.14 -3.91
CA ALA A 28 13.08 -6.26 -3.75
C ALA A 28 13.41 -5.38 -2.56
N GLY A 29 14.02 -4.22 -2.83
CA GLY A 29 14.32 -3.25 -1.80
C GLY A 29 13.00 -2.93 -1.14
N GLN A 30 12.88 -3.24 0.16
CA GLN A 30 11.73 -2.81 0.95
C GLN A 30 11.57 -1.32 0.72
N GLN A 31 10.54 -0.94 -0.05
CA GLN A 31 10.33 0.45 -0.36
C GLN A 31 9.96 1.12 0.97
N LYS A 32 10.87 1.99 1.43
CA LYS A 32 10.79 2.62 2.74
C LYS A 32 9.76 3.74 2.68
N VAL A 33 8.92 3.83 3.71
CA VAL A 33 8.00 4.98 3.90
C VAL A 33 8.80 6.28 3.70
N PRO A 34 8.32 7.22 2.88
CA PRO A 34 9.03 8.47 2.61
C PRO A 34 9.11 9.31 3.89
N LYS A 35 10.05 10.26 3.90
CA LYS A 35 10.13 11.22 5.01
C LYS A 35 9.00 12.23 4.91
N ALA A 36 8.48 12.64 6.06
CA ALA A 36 7.58 13.77 6.18
C ALA A 36 8.20 15.04 5.59
N GLN A 37 7.35 15.86 4.97
CA GLN A 37 7.68 17.20 4.49
C GLN A 37 6.69 18.20 5.12
N PRO A 38 6.93 19.51 5.06
CA PRO A 38 5.96 20.49 5.52
C PRO A 38 4.60 20.32 4.82
N MET A 39 3.52 20.46 5.59
CA MET A 39 2.16 20.48 5.05
C MET A 39 2.01 21.66 4.06
N PRO A 40 1.46 21.44 2.85
CA PRO A 40 1.08 22.54 1.96
C PRO A 40 0.14 23.53 2.65
N ALA A 41 0.34 24.83 2.37
CA ALA A 41 -0.40 25.91 3.05
C ALA A 41 -1.92 25.75 2.91
N GLY A 42 -2.64 25.85 4.04
CA GLY A 42 -4.10 25.75 4.08
C GLY A 42 -4.67 24.36 3.78
N LYS A 43 -3.83 23.32 3.71
CA LYS A 43 -4.26 21.94 3.47
C LYS A 43 -4.21 21.10 4.75
N ASN A 44 -5.06 20.09 4.81
CA ASN A 44 -5.07 19.02 5.79
C ASN A 44 -5.67 17.76 5.12
N PHE A 45 -5.78 16.66 5.85
CA PHE A 45 -6.34 15.41 5.32
C PHE A 45 -7.88 15.33 5.37
N THR A 46 -8.57 16.29 6.01
CA THR A 46 -10.03 16.31 6.08
C THR A 46 -10.63 16.53 4.70
N GLY A 47 -11.67 15.76 4.38
CA GLY A 47 -12.43 15.90 3.14
C GLY A 47 -12.85 14.56 2.56
N VAL A 48 -13.54 14.65 1.42
CA VAL A 48 -13.86 13.51 0.57
C VAL A 48 -12.80 13.40 -0.50
N TRP A 49 -12.21 12.22 -0.63
CA TRP A 49 -11.18 11.90 -1.61
C TRP A 49 -11.67 10.75 -2.49
N TYR A 50 -11.27 10.73 -3.76
CA TYR A 50 -11.55 9.60 -4.65
C TYR A 50 -10.26 8.85 -4.95
N SER A 51 -10.22 7.57 -4.60
CA SER A 51 -9.14 6.64 -4.93
C SER A 51 -9.57 5.71 -6.06
N PRO A 52 -8.77 5.55 -7.13
CA PRO A 52 -9.01 4.50 -8.12
C PRO A 52 -8.91 3.08 -7.54
N GLN A 53 -8.24 2.91 -6.40
CA GLN A 53 -8.05 1.61 -5.75
C GLN A 53 -9.11 1.32 -4.69
N PHE A 54 -9.56 2.36 -3.97
CA PHE A 54 -10.39 2.22 -2.77
C PHE A 54 -11.69 3.06 -2.80
N GLU A 55 -12.04 3.60 -3.96
CA GLU A 55 -13.20 4.46 -4.19
C GLU A 55 -13.21 5.69 -3.28
N HIS A 56 -14.37 6.17 -2.85
CA HIS A 56 -14.47 7.36 -1.99
C HIS A 56 -13.88 7.06 -0.62
N MET A 57 -13.11 8.01 -0.10
CA MET A 57 -12.56 8.02 1.24
C MET A 57 -13.07 9.27 1.95
N HIS A 58 -13.70 9.06 3.11
CA HIS A 58 -14.23 10.13 3.96
C HIS A 58 -13.29 10.25 5.16
N LEU A 59 -12.44 11.28 5.15
CA LEU A 59 -11.39 11.46 6.14
C LEU A 59 -11.67 12.68 7.01
N ARG A 60 -11.39 12.56 8.30
CA ARG A 60 -11.45 13.65 9.27
C ARG A 60 -10.16 13.72 10.06
N GLN A 61 -9.50 14.86 9.99
CA GLN A 61 -8.33 15.17 10.81
C GLN A 61 -8.72 15.98 12.05
N THR A 62 -8.26 15.55 13.22
CA THR A 62 -8.33 16.29 14.48
C THR A 62 -6.93 16.34 15.11
N GLY A 63 -6.29 17.51 15.07
CA GLY A 63 -4.89 17.64 15.50
C GLY A 63 -3.96 16.81 14.62
N ASP A 64 -3.22 15.90 15.25
CA ASP A 64 -2.30 14.96 14.59
C ASP A 64 -2.96 13.61 14.23
N LYS A 65 -4.25 13.42 14.53
CA LYS A 65 -4.96 12.16 14.23
C LYS A 65 -5.86 12.30 13.01
N VAL A 66 -5.92 11.25 12.20
CA VAL A 66 -6.90 11.10 11.12
C VAL A 66 -7.69 9.82 11.36
N SER A 67 -9.01 9.92 11.27
CA SER A 67 -9.92 8.77 11.21
C SER A 67 -10.83 8.90 10.01
N GLY A 68 -11.34 7.77 9.51
CA GLY A 68 -12.26 7.78 8.39
C GLY A 68 -12.58 6.40 7.86
N ILE A 69 -13.25 6.38 6.72
CA ILE A 69 -13.57 5.16 5.98
C ILE A 69 -13.19 5.30 4.51
N PHE A 70 -13.07 4.17 3.83
CA PHE A 70 -13.16 4.07 2.39
C PHE A 70 -14.33 3.16 2.00
N THR A 71 -14.80 3.28 0.75
CA THR A 71 -16.10 2.72 0.32
C THR A 71 -15.99 1.52 -0.62
N TYR A 72 -14.78 1.15 -1.03
CA TYR A 72 -14.53 -0.03 -1.86
C TYR A 72 -15.14 -1.30 -1.28
N GLU A 73 -15.86 -2.04 -2.12
CA GLU A 73 -16.67 -3.20 -1.74
C GLU A 73 -17.64 -2.89 -0.57
N GLU A 74 -17.38 -3.44 0.60
CA GLU A 74 -18.18 -3.26 1.83
C GLU A 74 -17.67 -2.09 2.68
N GLY A 75 -16.57 -1.48 2.25
CA GLY A 75 -15.87 -0.44 2.96
C GLY A 75 -14.84 -0.97 3.95
N GLY A 76 -14.04 -0.03 4.46
CA GLY A 76 -13.06 -0.29 5.49
C GLY A 76 -12.73 0.98 6.27
N THR A 77 -12.10 0.81 7.41
CA THR A 77 -11.72 1.90 8.32
C THR A 77 -10.27 2.32 8.10
N ILE A 78 -9.97 3.58 8.38
CA ILE A 78 -8.63 4.18 8.38
C ILE A 78 -8.44 4.91 9.70
N GLU A 79 -7.34 4.63 10.40
CA GLU A 79 -6.90 5.38 11.57
C GLU A 79 -5.39 5.61 11.51
N GLY A 80 -4.95 6.84 11.69
CA GLY A 80 -3.54 7.18 11.55
C GLY A 80 -3.10 8.48 12.19
N GLU A 81 -1.81 8.75 12.05
CA GLU A 81 -1.12 9.92 12.62
C GLU A 81 -0.46 10.74 11.51
N VAL A 82 -0.47 12.06 11.68
CA VAL A 82 0.07 13.03 10.74
C VAL A 82 1.39 13.60 11.24
N ASP A 83 2.42 13.54 10.40
CA ASP A 83 3.67 14.27 10.53
C ASP A 83 3.89 15.12 9.27
N GLY A 84 3.74 16.45 9.40
CA GLY A 84 3.77 17.35 8.25
C GLY A 84 2.71 16.97 7.21
N ASN A 85 3.14 16.65 5.99
CA ASN A 85 2.28 16.21 4.90
C ASN A 85 2.12 14.68 4.81
N LEU A 86 2.65 13.91 5.75
CA LEU A 86 2.64 12.45 5.75
C LEU A 86 1.63 11.93 6.78
N LEU A 87 0.65 11.16 6.31
CA LEU A 87 -0.24 10.35 7.13
C LEU A 87 0.29 8.91 7.13
N VAL A 88 0.58 8.34 8.29
CA VAL A 88 0.84 6.90 8.46
C VAL A 88 -0.33 6.29 9.19
N PHE A 89 -0.93 5.24 8.62
CA PHE A 89 -2.21 4.73 9.08
C PHE A 89 -2.29 3.21 9.11
N LYS A 90 -3.28 2.71 9.84
CA LYS A 90 -3.78 1.34 9.79
C LYS A 90 -5.09 1.34 9.04
N TRP A 91 -5.35 0.25 8.33
CA TRP A 91 -6.63 0.02 7.68
C TRP A 91 -7.19 -1.35 8.05
N ILE A 92 -8.53 -1.46 8.10
CA ILE A 92 -9.24 -2.71 8.38
C ILE A 92 -10.49 -2.77 7.48
N GLU A 93 -10.57 -3.82 6.68
CA GLU A 93 -11.81 -4.25 6.02
C GLU A 93 -12.43 -5.37 6.86
N PRO A 94 -13.63 -5.17 7.44
CA PRO A 94 -14.29 -6.23 8.18
C PRO A 94 -14.58 -7.43 7.28
N GLY A 95 -14.60 -8.62 7.89
CA GLY A 95 -15.02 -9.83 7.22
C GLY A 95 -16.53 -10.03 7.40
N SER A 96 -17.10 -10.95 6.63
CA SER A 96 -18.49 -11.37 6.74
C SER A 96 -18.56 -12.89 6.77
N LYS A 97 -19.15 -13.46 7.83
CA LYS A 97 -19.39 -14.91 7.90
C LYS A 97 -20.38 -15.38 6.85
N GLU A 98 -21.43 -14.59 6.60
CA GLU A 98 -22.46 -14.87 5.61
C GLU A 98 -21.88 -14.98 4.21
N LYS A 99 -20.93 -14.09 3.87
CA LYS A 99 -20.26 -14.07 2.57
C LYS A 99 -18.93 -14.85 2.54
N ALA A 100 -18.63 -15.61 3.60
CA ALA A 100 -17.36 -16.32 3.78
C ALA A 100 -16.11 -15.45 3.55
N LYS A 101 -16.20 -14.14 3.85
CA LYS A 101 -15.12 -13.16 3.71
C LYS A 101 -14.38 -13.02 5.04
N ARG A 102 -13.05 -13.10 5.01
CA ARG A 102 -12.19 -12.88 6.19
C ARG A 102 -11.92 -11.39 6.38
N THR A 103 -11.69 -10.97 7.62
CA THR A 103 -11.17 -9.63 7.92
C THR A 103 -9.79 -9.45 7.30
N MET A 104 -9.60 -8.36 6.56
CA MET A 104 -8.32 -7.93 6.03
C MET A 104 -7.85 -6.69 6.78
N LYS A 105 -6.56 -6.59 7.03
CA LYS A 105 -5.98 -5.44 7.72
C LYS A 105 -4.54 -5.22 7.35
N GLY A 106 -4.09 -3.98 7.54
CA GLY A 106 -2.71 -3.65 7.31
C GLY A 106 -2.34 -2.23 7.70
N ARG A 107 -1.24 -1.77 7.13
CA ARG A 107 -0.74 -0.40 7.29
C ARG A 107 -0.57 0.25 5.93
N GLY A 108 -0.48 1.56 5.94
CA GLY A 108 -0.15 2.33 4.75
C GLY A 108 0.39 3.70 5.12
N TYR A 109 0.76 4.45 4.09
CA TYR A 109 1.05 5.87 4.23
C TYR A 109 0.47 6.64 3.05
N LEU A 110 0.13 7.90 3.27
CA LEU A 110 -0.32 8.84 2.25
C LEU A 110 0.42 10.16 2.45
N GLN A 111 1.07 10.65 1.40
CA GLN A 111 1.60 12.00 1.33
C GLN A 111 0.62 12.93 0.64
N LEU A 112 0.26 14.02 1.30
CA LEU A 112 -0.51 15.10 0.70
C LEU A 112 0.43 15.95 -0.16
N VAL A 113 0.10 16.05 -1.44
CA VAL A 113 0.87 16.81 -2.43
C VAL A 113 -0.04 17.76 -3.22
N GLN A 114 0.54 18.85 -3.73
CA GLN A 114 -0.09 19.72 -4.72
C GLN A 114 0.46 19.41 -6.10
N ASP A 115 -0.42 19.33 -7.09
CA ASP A 115 -0.10 19.15 -8.51
C ASP A 115 -0.83 20.25 -9.29
N GLY A 116 -0.18 21.41 -9.42
CA GLY A 116 -0.86 22.64 -9.82
C GLY A 116 -1.91 23.05 -8.78
N GLU A 117 -3.17 23.19 -9.21
CA GLU A 117 -4.30 23.49 -8.34
C GLU A 117 -4.91 22.24 -7.69
N MET A 118 -4.54 21.04 -8.14
CA MET A 118 -5.10 19.79 -7.64
C MET A 118 -4.40 19.35 -6.36
N THR A 119 -5.20 18.94 -5.38
CA THR A 119 -4.70 18.31 -4.14
C THR A 119 -4.81 16.79 -4.28
N LYS A 120 -3.70 16.07 -4.05
CA LYS A 120 -3.63 14.61 -4.20
C LYS A 120 -3.02 13.95 -2.97
N LEU A 121 -3.42 12.71 -2.73
CA LEU A 121 -2.75 11.79 -1.82
C LEU A 121 -1.97 10.77 -2.65
N LYS A 122 -0.70 10.56 -2.29
CA LYS A 122 0.17 9.56 -2.91
C LYS A 122 0.79 8.68 -1.84
N GLY A 123 0.69 7.38 -2.01
CA GLY A 123 1.44 6.46 -1.17
C GLY A 123 1.17 5.01 -1.52
N GLU A 124 1.31 4.17 -0.51
CA GLU A 124 1.19 2.72 -0.63
C GLU A 124 0.53 2.15 0.61
N TRP A 125 0.15 0.89 0.46
CA TRP A 125 -0.31 0.06 1.56
C TRP A 125 0.38 -1.29 1.55
N GLY A 126 0.26 -2.00 2.67
CA GLY A 126 0.69 -3.37 2.83
C GLY A 126 -0.18 -4.09 3.84
N TYR A 127 0.08 -5.39 4.01
CA TYR A 127 -0.65 -6.25 4.92
C TYR A 127 0.01 -6.30 6.30
N ASN A 128 -0.81 -6.50 7.34
CA ASN A 128 -0.36 -6.60 8.72
C ASN A 128 0.48 -5.38 9.15
N GLU A 129 1.71 -5.58 9.60
CA GLU A 129 2.61 -4.51 10.05
C GLU A 129 3.39 -3.84 8.90
N GLN A 130 3.19 -4.26 7.65
CA GLN A 130 3.89 -3.70 6.50
C GLN A 130 3.08 -2.52 5.94
N ALA A 131 3.72 -1.36 5.81
CA ALA A 131 3.11 -0.18 5.21
C ALA A 131 3.24 -0.14 3.67
N THR A 132 3.91 -1.14 3.08
CA THR A 132 4.18 -1.24 1.64
C THR A 132 4.04 -2.70 1.16
N GLY A 133 4.03 -2.89 -0.17
CA GLY A 133 3.99 -4.21 -0.81
C GLY A 133 2.60 -4.73 -1.16
N GLY A 134 1.53 -4.04 -0.76
CA GLY A 134 0.15 -4.30 -1.22
C GLY A 134 -0.19 -3.59 -2.53
N GLY A 135 0.42 -2.44 -2.79
CA GLY A 135 0.26 -1.66 -4.02
C GLY A 135 0.15 -0.16 -3.76
N PRO A 136 -0.09 0.65 -4.80
CA PRO A 136 -0.31 2.08 -4.64
C PRO A 136 -1.63 2.33 -3.89
N TRP A 137 -1.63 3.38 -3.06
CA TRP A 137 -2.84 4.02 -2.57
C TRP A 137 -2.76 5.49 -2.98
N THR A 138 -3.56 5.85 -3.97
CA THR A 138 -3.62 7.21 -4.50
C THR A 138 -5.02 7.74 -4.40
N ALA A 139 -5.18 9.04 -4.16
CA ALA A 139 -6.48 9.67 -4.17
C ALA A 139 -6.40 11.14 -4.61
N GLU A 140 -7.49 11.65 -5.16
CA GLU A 140 -7.64 13.06 -5.52
C GLU A 140 -8.73 13.69 -4.66
N TRP A 141 -8.53 14.94 -4.23
CA TRP A 141 -9.52 15.65 -3.43
C TRP A 141 -10.78 15.90 -4.28
N VAL A 142 -11.95 15.65 -3.70
CA VAL A 142 -13.25 15.80 -4.37
C VAL A 142 -14.00 17.01 -3.82
N ARG A 143 -14.25 17.02 -2.51
CA ARG A 143 -15.01 18.08 -1.82
C ARG A 143 -14.69 18.10 -0.32
N GLU A 144 -15.17 19.16 0.34
CA GLU A 144 -15.18 19.25 1.80
C GLU A 144 -16.06 18.14 2.38
N LEU A 145 -15.73 17.69 3.59
CA LEU A 145 -16.53 16.71 4.31
C LEU A 145 -17.79 17.39 4.87
N GLU A 146 -18.95 16.82 4.59
CA GLU A 146 -20.25 17.32 5.04
C GLU A 146 -20.77 16.53 6.26
N PRO A 147 -21.66 17.11 7.10
CA PRO A 147 -22.19 16.44 8.29
C PRO A 147 -22.90 15.10 8.02
N GLU A 148 -23.49 14.95 6.85
CA GLU A 148 -24.19 13.74 6.38
C GLU A 148 -23.28 12.67 5.79
N ASP A 149 -22.00 13.00 5.56
CA ASP A 149 -21.05 12.03 5.02
C ASP A 149 -20.79 10.89 6.02
N PRO A 150 -20.66 9.64 5.54
CA PRO A 150 -20.43 8.51 6.41
C PRO A 150 -19.02 8.59 7.02
N LEU A 151 -18.94 8.54 8.34
CA LEU A 151 -17.67 8.50 9.08
C LEU A 151 -17.40 7.15 9.73
N THR A 152 -18.41 6.29 9.75
CA THR A 152 -18.33 4.92 10.23
C THR A 152 -18.88 3.95 9.18
N LEU A 153 -18.56 2.67 9.32
CA LEU A 153 -19.12 1.64 8.43
C LEU A 153 -20.63 1.46 8.64
N GLU A 154 -21.13 1.73 9.84
CA GLU A 154 -22.58 1.73 10.12
C GLU A 154 -23.29 2.83 9.34
N ASP A 155 -22.72 4.05 9.31
CA ASP A 155 -23.27 5.15 8.49
C ASP A 155 -23.26 4.78 6.99
N LEU A 156 -22.18 4.15 6.52
CA LEU A 156 -22.05 3.73 5.13
C LEU A 156 -23.08 2.67 4.77
N GLU A 157 -23.29 1.67 5.63
CA GLU A 157 -24.29 0.62 5.42
C GLU A 157 -25.71 1.21 5.39
N ALA A 158 -26.04 2.11 6.32
CA ALA A 158 -27.34 2.76 6.38
C ALA A 158 -27.69 3.61 5.14
N GLN A 159 -26.68 4.05 4.38
CA GLN A 159 -26.87 4.79 3.11
C GLN A 159 -27.08 3.89 1.89
N ARG A 160 -26.83 2.58 2.01
CA ARG A 160 -26.92 1.61 0.91
C ARG A 160 -28.25 0.85 0.89
N ASP A 161 -28.96 0.83 2.01
CA ASP A 161 -30.29 0.25 2.19
C ASP A 161 -31.42 1.20 1.73
#